data_AF-A0A0L7L295-F1
#
_entry.id   AF-A0A0L7L295-F1
#
_cell.length_a   1.000
_cell.length_b   1.000
_cell.length_c   1.000
_cell.angle_alpha   90.00
_cell.angle_beta   90.00
_cell.angle_gamma   90.00
#
_symmetry.space_group_name_H-M   'P 1'
#
loop_
_entity.id
_entity.type
_entity.pdbx_description
1 polymer ?
#
loop_
_entity_poly.entity_id
_entity_poly.type
_entity_poly.pdbx_seq_one_letter_code
_entity_poly.pdbx_strand_id
1 'polypeptide(L)'
;MPEMEQSLLASRPQVQSHCTPFHNTESRTKSNRPTNKPTYTVSETTAIGSLEVEKPKLRKNIWSLDMILDWVQRLNVTEDNLYQVTRHTALLILLHSGRRIHDLTLQKISPEQFQITENSVTFWPSFGSKTDSDNHHQAGWHLKRNETKNLNAVFWVKKLLETSQSRRSARQDLVSLFITTRGIVRDASRAIIAGWIKSCFKEAGIGASPGSIRAAVATDQFSIQGRDLDEILQKGNWRSRQTVFKHYFKEIAMPKEDIQRPSDYFQCI
;
A
#
# COMPACT_ATOMS: atom_id res chain seq x y z
N MET A 1 -33.31 -30.65 11.98
CA MET A 1 -34.44 -29.69 11.96
C MET A 1 -34.01 -28.49 11.14
N PRO A 2 -34.22 -28.51 9.81
CA PRO A 2 -33.80 -27.46 8.90
C PRO A 2 -35.01 -26.60 8.52
N GLU A 3 -35.05 -25.33 8.94
CA GLU A 3 -36.03 -24.37 8.45
C GLU A 3 -35.36 -23.00 8.25
N MET A 4 -35.81 -22.32 7.19
CA MET A 4 -35.46 -20.97 6.74
C MET A 4 -34.26 -20.85 5.78
N GLU A 5 -34.27 -21.63 4.71
CA GLU A 5 -34.01 -21.06 3.38
C GLU A 5 -35.35 -20.68 2.74
N GLN A 6 -35.35 -19.63 1.92
CA GLN A 6 -36.46 -19.04 1.15
C GLN A 6 -37.24 -17.90 1.81
N SER A 7 -36.77 -16.67 1.58
CA SER A 7 -37.63 -15.52 1.26
C SER A 7 -36.76 -14.37 0.74
N LEU A 8 -37.29 -13.59 -0.21
CA LEU A 8 -36.75 -12.36 -0.81
C LEU A 8 -35.98 -12.51 -2.14
N LEU A 9 -36.65 -13.16 -3.10
CA LEU A 9 -36.61 -12.78 -4.51
C LEU A 9 -37.89 -11.98 -4.81
N ALA A 10 -37.83 -10.64 -4.79
CA ALA A 10 -38.68 -9.76 -5.58
C ALA A 10 -38.34 -8.28 -5.32
N SER A 11 -38.41 -7.48 -6.40
CA SER A 11 -38.48 -6.01 -6.44
C SER A 11 -37.16 -5.23 -6.51
N ARG A 12 -36.60 -5.17 -7.73
CA ARG A 12 -35.68 -4.11 -8.17
C ARG A 12 -36.46 -2.83 -8.50
N PRO A 13 -36.11 -1.65 -7.95
CA PRO A 13 -36.50 -0.37 -8.54
C PRO A 13 -35.47 0.05 -9.60
N GLN A 14 -35.94 0.42 -10.79
CA GLN A 14 -35.16 1.12 -11.80
C GLN A 14 -34.87 2.55 -11.32
N VAL A 15 -33.59 2.96 -11.30
CA VAL A 15 -33.21 4.35 -11.12
C VAL A 15 -32.96 4.96 -12.49
N GLN A 16 -33.89 5.81 -12.91
CA GLN A 16 -33.79 6.63 -14.12
C GLN A 16 -32.76 7.75 -13.91
N SER A 17 -31.85 7.90 -14.88
CA SER A 17 -30.91 9.00 -15.00
C SER A 17 -31.65 10.26 -15.47
N HIS A 18 -31.71 11.29 -14.64
CA HIS A 18 -32.08 12.64 -15.06
C HIS A 18 -30.86 13.55 -15.04
N CYS A 19 -30.32 13.81 -16.23
CA CYS A 19 -29.48 14.97 -16.52
C CYS A 19 -30.40 16.17 -16.77
N THR A 20 -30.18 17.27 -16.05
CA THR A 20 -30.70 18.60 -16.41
C THR A 20 -29.54 19.55 -16.74
N PRO A 21 -29.66 20.38 -17.79
CA PRO A 21 -28.63 21.31 -18.20
C PRO A 21 -28.78 22.66 -17.45
N PHE A 22 -27.66 23.27 -17.07
CA PHE A 22 -27.61 24.67 -16.64
C PHE A 22 -26.82 25.49 -17.66
N HIS A 23 -27.50 26.48 -18.26
CA HIS A 23 -26.90 27.54 -19.08
C HIS A 23 -26.96 28.87 -18.32
N ASN A 24 -25.81 29.57 -18.29
CA ASN A 24 -25.55 31.02 -18.37
C ASN A 24 -26.43 32.00 -17.56
N THR A 25 -25.92 33.04 -16.89
CA THR A 25 -24.96 34.05 -17.36
C THR A 25 -24.63 34.95 -16.16
N GLU A 26 -23.41 35.47 -16.02
CA GLU A 26 -23.20 36.90 -15.76
C GLU A 26 -21.73 37.30 -15.93
N SER A 27 -21.57 38.35 -16.72
CA SER A 27 -20.36 39.01 -17.17
C SER A 27 -19.82 40.00 -16.13
N ARG A 28 -18.49 40.02 -15.92
CA ARG A 28 -17.81 41.20 -15.39
C ARG A 28 -16.41 41.37 -16.00
N THR A 29 -16.02 42.62 -16.08
CA THR A 29 -15.20 43.30 -17.09
C THR A 29 -13.69 43.06 -17.00
N LYS A 30 -13.05 43.22 -18.17
CA LYS A 30 -11.61 43.13 -18.46
C LYS A 30 -10.81 44.26 -17.78
N SER A 31 -9.64 43.92 -17.24
CA SER A 31 -8.54 44.86 -16.95
C SER A 31 -7.32 44.42 -17.76
N ASN A 32 -6.92 45.26 -18.71
CA ASN A 32 -5.80 45.05 -19.63
C ASN A 32 -4.47 45.35 -18.91
N ARG A 33 -3.54 44.38 -18.93
CA ARG A 33 -2.12 44.62 -18.62
C ARG A 33 -1.29 44.32 -19.88
N PRO A 34 -0.35 45.18 -20.30
CA PRO A 34 0.35 45.01 -21.57
C PRO A 34 1.32 43.83 -21.51
N THR A 35 1.23 42.92 -22.47
CA THR A 35 2.22 41.86 -22.71
C THR A 35 3.27 42.38 -23.69
N ASN A 36 4.39 42.88 -23.17
CA ASN A 36 5.59 43.11 -23.97
C ASN A 36 6.09 41.75 -24.49
N LYS A 37 5.98 41.53 -25.79
CA LYS A 37 6.63 40.42 -26.51
C LYS A 37 8.12 40.78 -26.68
N PRO A 38 9.07 39.94 -26.24
CA PRO A 38 10.46 40.15 -26.59
C PRO A 38 10.69 39.69 -28.04
N THR A 39 11.19 40.62 -28.85
CA THR A 39 11.78 40.38 -30.17
C THR A 39 13.07 39.57 -29.98
N TYR A 40 13.14 38.37 -30.56
CA TYR A 40 14.38 37.59 -30.60
C TYR A 40 15.26 38.11 -31.74
N THR A 41 16.27 38.91 -31.41
CA THR A 41 17.43 39.14 -32.27
C THR A 41 18.34 37.91 -32.21
N VAL A 42 18.62 37.33 -33.37
CA VAL A 42 19.62 36.28 -33.56
C VAL A 42 20.98 36.90 -33.32
N SER A 43 21.69 36.43 -32.32
CA SER A 43 23.12 36.68 -32.14
C SER A 43 23.83 35.33 -32.21
N GLU A 44 24.58 35.12 -33.29
CA GLU A 44 25.54 34.03 -33.39
C GLU A 44 26.55 34.18 -32.27
N THR A 45 26.58 33.22 -31.36
CA THR A 45 27.71 33.02 -30.47
C THR A 45 27.94 31.53 -30.37
N THR A 46 28.99 31.09 -31.04
CA THR A 46 29.54 29.74 -31.00
C THR A 46 29.93 29.41 -29.57
N ALA A 47 29.06 28.70 -28.85
CA ALA A 47 29.37 28.12 -27.55
C ALA A 47 29.07 26.62 -27.63
N ILE A 48 30.13 25.81 -27.73
CA ILE A 48 30.06 24.38 -27.44
C ILE A 48 29.87 24.28 -25.92
N GLY A 49 28.62 24.42 -25.48
CA GLY A 49 28.23 24.17 -24.12
C GLY A 49 28.27 22.67 -23.89
N SER A 50 29.19 22.22 -23.05
CA SER A 50 29.22 20.88 -22.49
C SER A 50 27.82 20.52 -21.97
N LEU A 51 27.14 19.60 -22.65
CA LEU A 51 25.99 18.90 -22.08
C LEU A 51 26.54 18.14 -20.87
N GLU A 52 26.41 18.72 -19.68
CA GLU A 52 26.48 17.93 -18.45
C GLU A 52 25.37 16.89 -18.56
N VAL A 53 25.75 15.67 -18.95
CA VAL A 53 24.89 14.50 -18.82
C VAL A 53 24.55 14.44 -17.34
N GLU A 54 23.30 14.79 -17.01
CA GLU A 54 22.77 14.71 -15.65
C GLU A 54 23.12 13.30 -15.15
N LYS A 55 24.07 13.19 -14.20
CA LYS A 55 24.51 11.89 -13.69
C LYS A 55 23.24 11.13 -13.30
N PRO A 56 23.00 9.92 -13.83
CA PRO A 56 21.77 9.20 -13.56
C PRO A 56 21.63 9.10 -12.04
N LYS A 57 20.55 9.65 -11.49
CA LYS A 57 20.28 9.58 -10.04
C LYS A 57 20.32 8.10 -9.65
N LEU A 58 21.38 7.70 -8.95
CA LEU A 58 21.53 6.35 -8.40
C LEU A 58 20.23 5.98 -7.69
N ARG A 59 19.54 4.97 -8.20
CA ARG A 59 18.25 4.54 -7.65
C ARG A 59 18.53 4.10 -6.22
N LYS A 60 17.88 4.73 -5.23
CA LYS A 60 18.02 4.31 -3.83
C LYS A 60 17.64 2.84 -3.72
N ASN A 61 18.59 1.99 -3.33
CA ASN A 61 18.41 0.55 -3.14
C ASN A 61 17.19 0.25 -2.25
N ILE A 62 16.56 -0.90 -2.45
CA ILE A 62 15.45 -1.39 -1.63
C ILE A 62 15.93 -2.54 -0.74
N TRP A 63 15.34 -2.70 0.44
CA TRP A 63 15.62 -3.83 1.32
C TRP A 63 15.01 -5.12 0.75
N SER A 64 15.62 -6.27 1.05
CA SER A 64 15.14 -7.59 0.58
C SER A 64 13.88 -8.01 1.33
N LEU A 65 12.88 -8.52 0.60
CA LEU A 65 11.64 -9.02 1.20
C LEU A 65 11.89 -10.18 2.16
N ASP A 66 12.91 -11.01 1.90
CA ASP A 66 13.27 -12.14 2.77
C ASP A 66 13.60 -11.69 4.19
N MET A 67 14.28 -10.55 4.35
CA MET A 67 14.65 -10.02 5.67
C MET A 67 13.44 -9.85 6.60
N ILE A 68 12.32 -9.33 6.06
CA ILE A 68 11.11 -9.14 6.87
C ILE A 68 10.30 -10.42 6.99
N LEU A 69 10.29 -11.29 5.97
CA LEU A 69 9.58 -12.56 6.02
C LEU A 69 10.21 -13.49 7.07
N ASP A 70 11.54 -13.59 7.12
CA ASP A 70 12.29 -14.36 8.11
C ASP A 70 12.07 -13.84 9.53
N TRP A 71 11.98 -12.51 9.69
CA TRP A 71 11.64 -11.89 10.96
C TRP A 71 10.19 -12.21 11.37
N VAL A 72 9.23 -12.06 10.45
CA VAL A 72 7.81 -12.37 10.69
C VAL A 72 7.62 -13.82 11.09
N GLN A 73 8.29 -14.77 10.42
CA GLN A 73 8.18 -16.20 10.73
C GLN A 73 8.64 -16.52 12.16
N ARG A 74 9.69 -15.85 12.66
CA ARG A 74 10.25 -16.08 14.01
C ARG A 74 9.57 -15.27 15.11
N LEU A 75 8.67 -14.35 14.77
CA LEU A 75 8.04 -13.47 15.74
C LEU A 75 7.12 -14.26 16.68
N ASN A 76 7.28 -14.06 17.99
CA ASN A 76 6.33 -14.55 18.98
C ASN A 76 5.23 -13.51 19.20
N VAL A 77 4.16 -13.59 18.40
CA VAL A 77 3.02 -12.67 18.50
C VAL A 77 2.09 -13.12 19.61
N THR A 78 1.94 -12.28 20.63
CA THR A 78 0.98 -12.50 21.73
C THR A 78 -0.45 -12.31 21.20
N GLU A 79 -1.17 -13.42 21.04
CA GLU A 79 -2.47 -13.48 20.36
C GLU A 79 -3.62 -12.77 21.09
N ASP A 80 -3.54 -12.60 22.39
CA ASP A 80 -4.51 -11.85 23.21
C ASP A 80 -4.19 -10.35 23.28
N ASN A 81 -3.02 -9.93 22.78
CA ASN A 81 -2.63 -8.53 22.74
C ASN A 81 -3.11 -7.86 21.45
N LEU A 82 -4.21 -7.10 21.54
CA LEU A 82 -4.80 -6.37 20.41
C LEU A 82 -3.76 -5.53 19.63
N TYR A 83 -2.82 -4.88 20.31
CA TYR A 83 -1.81 -4.08 19.62
C TYR A 83 -0.89 -4.96 18.76
N GLN A 84 -0.39 -6.07 19.30
CA GLN A 84 0.50 -7.00 18.57
C GLN A 84 -0.22 -7.66 17.39
N VAL A 85 -1.43 -8.19 17.60
CA VAL A 85 -2.26 -8.77 16.55
C VAL A 85 -2.52 -7.75 15.44
N THR A 86 -2.91 -6.53 15.80
CA THR A 86 -3.25 -5.47 14.83
C THR A 86 -2.08 -5.12 13.92
N ARG A 87 -0.88 -4.86 14.50
CA ARG A 87 0.30 -4.49 13.70
C ARG A 87 0.79 -5.64 12.83
N HIS A 88 0.67 -6.88 13.32
CA HIS A 88 1.05 -8.07 12.58
C HIS A 88 0.14 -8.29 11.37
N THR A 89 -1.17 -8.23 11.58
CA THR A 89 -2.17 -8.32 10.51
C THR A 89 -1.98 -7.21 9.47
N ALA A 90 -1.76 -5.96 9.90
CA ALA A 90 -1.50 -4.84 8.98
C ALA A 90 -0.26 -5.07 8.12
N LEU A 91 0.82 -5.59 8.71
CA LEU A 91 2.04 -5.92 7.99
C LEU A 91 1.80 -7.03 6.96
N LEU A 92 1.17 -8.15 7.36
CA LEU A 92 0.89 -9.26 6.45
C LEU A 92 0.03 -8.85 5.25
N ILE A 93 -1.01 -8.05 5.47
CA ILE A 93 -1.86 -7.55 4.39
C ILE A 93 -1.03 -6.71 3.41
N LEU A 94 -0.12 -5.85 3.89
CA LEU A 94 0.75 -5.05 3.05
C LEU A 94 1.79 -5.89 2.29
N LEU A 95 2.41 -6.88 2.94
CA LEU A 95 3.38 -7.77 2.31
C LEU A 95 2.73 -8.63 1.22
N HIS A 96 1.53 -9.15 1.48
CA HIS A 96 0.80 -9.94 0.51
C HIS A 96 0.33 -9.09 -0.68
N SER A 97 -0.18 -7.88 -0.44
CA SER A 97 -0.86 -7.08 -1.47
C SER A 97 0.05 -6.10 -2.21
N GLY A 98 1.18 -5.68 -1.61
CA GLY A 98 2.01 -4.59 -2.14
C GLY A 98 1.29 -3.24 -2.20
N ARG A 99 0.19 -3.06 -1.46
CA ARG A 99 -0.66 -1.85 -1.50
C ARG A 99 -0.06 -0.68 -0.73
N ARG A 100 -0.67 0.51 -0.87
CA ARG A 100 -0.26 1.67 -0.06
C ARG A 100 -0.81 1.49 1.35
N ILE A 101 -0.09 2.04 2.34
CA ILE A 101 -0.56 2.09 3.73
C ILE A 101 -1.93 2.78 3.85
N HIS A 102 -2.14 3.82 3.05
CA HIS A 102 -3.44 4.49 2.95
C HIS A 102 -4.56 3.50 2.60
N ASP A 103 -4.30 2.54 1.71
CA ASP A 103 -5.36 1.66 1.23
C ASP A 103 -5.86 0.69 2.33
N LEU A 104 -5.13 0.52 3.44
CA LEU A 104 -5.60 -0.22 4.61
C LEU A 104 -6.73 0.52 5.35
N THR A 105 -6.81 1.86 5.26
CA THR A 105 -7.90 2.63 5.90
C THR A 105 -9.23 2.47 5.17
N LEU A 106 -9.20 1.92 3.97
CA LEU A 106 -10.38 1.68 3.12
C LEU A 106 -10.99 0.29 3.33
N GLN A 107 -10.35 -0.56 4.14
CA GLN A 107 -10.81 -1.92 4.41
C GLN A 107 -11.90 -1.89 5.47
N LYS A 108 -13.08 -2.41 5.10
CA LYS A 108 -14.24 -2.53 5.98
C LYS A 108 -14.51 -4.01 6.27
N ILE A 109 -15.31 -4.28 7.29
CA ILE A 109 -15.75 -5.62 7.71
C ILE A 109 -17.25 -5.83 7.50
N SER A 110 -17.91 -4.93 6.76
CA SER A 110 -19.30 -5.11 6.36
C SER A 110 -19.46 -6.27 5.37
N PRO A 111 -20.59 -6.99 5.37
CA PRO A 111 -20.80 -8.18 4.53
C PRO A 111 -20.54 -7.96 3.03
N GLU A 112 -20.83 -6.76 2.53
CA GLU A 112 -20.66 -6.41 1.11
C GLU A 112 -19.20 -6.15 0.74
N GLN A 113 -18.36 -5.84 1.74
CA GLN A 113 -16.98 -5.41 1.55
C GLN A 113 -15.94 -6.39 2.07
N PHE A 114 -16.39 -7.46 2.73
CA PHE A 114 -15.54 -8.40 3.42
C PHE A 114 -16.13 -9.80 3.38
N GLN A 115 -15.29 -10.75 2.96
CA GLN A 115 -15.63 -12.16 3.00
C GLN A 115 -14.46 -12.93 3.56
N ILE A 116 -14.73 -13.82 4.51
CA ILE A 116 -13.74 -14.72 5.08
C ILE A 116 -14.23 -16.15 5.03
N THR A 117 -13.35 -17.04 4.60
CA THR A 117 -13.57 -18.49 4.58
C THR A 117 -12.45 -19.17 5.38
N GLU A 118 -12.40 -20.50 5.36
CA GLU A 118 -11.27 -21.20 5.97
C GLU A 118 -9.95 -21.01 5.19
N ASN A 119 -10.04 -20.84 3.87
CA ASN A 119 -8.89 -20.86 2.97
C ASN A 119 -8.49 -19.48 2.44
N SER A 120 -9.33 -18.47 2.60
CA SER A 120 -9.05 -17.14 2.08
C SER A 120 -9.78 -16.05 2.85
N VAL A 121 -9.23 -14.85 2.76
CA VAL A 121 -9.93 -13.62 3.09
C VAL A 121 -9.87 -12.70 1.88
N THR A 122 -11.00 -12.07 1.58
CA THR A 122 -11.08 -11.13 0.49
C THR A 122 -11.65 -9.81 1.01
N PHE A 123 -11.13 -8.69 0.49
CA PHE A 123 -11.61 -7.36 0.81
C PHE A 123 -11.98 -6.58 -0.44
N TRP A 124 -13.07 -5.81 -0.37
CA TRP A 124 -13.56 -4.92 -1.42
C TRP A 124 -13.52 -3.51 -0.84
N PRO A 125 -12.35 -2.86 -0.90
CA PRO A 125 -12.14 -1.58 -0.25
C PRO A 125 -13.09 -0.50 -0.77
N SER A 126 -13.44 0.42 0.13
CA SER A 126 -14.18 1.63 -0.24
C SER A 126 -13.40 2.48 -1.24
N PHE A 127 -14.12 3.26 -2.03
CA PHE A 127 -13.54 4.27 -2.91
C PHE A 127 -12.67 5.25 -2.12
N GLY A 128 -11.53 5.66 -2.69
CA GLY A 128 -10.68 6.69 -2.11
C GLY A 128 -9.18 6.42 -2.22
N SER A 129 -8.75 5.35 -2.90
CA SER A 129 -7.34 5.19 -3.26
C SER A 129 -6.91 6.34 -4.17
N LYS A 130 -5.62 6.69 -4.12
CA LYS A 130 -5.00 7.70 -5.00
C LYS A 130 -5.27 7.47 -6.49
N THR A 131 -5.51 6.23 -6.89
CA THR A 131 -5.71 5.83 -8.28
C THR A 131 -7.17 5.59 -8.64
N ASP A 132 -8.09 5.72 -7.68
CA ASP A 132 -9.52 5.59 -7.95
C ASP A 132 -10.03 6.83 -8.72
N SER A 133 -10.98 6.60 -9.61
CA SER A 133 -11.73 7.62 -10.36
C SER A 133 -13.08 7.04 -10.78
N ASP A 134 -13.97 7.86 -11.36
CA ASP A 134 -15.29 7.41 -11.84
C ASP A 134 -15.20 6.21 -12.81
N ASN A 135 -14.07 6.08 -13.52
CA ASN A 135 -13.82 5.03 -14.50
C ASN A 135 -12.83 3.95 -14.02
N HIS A 136 -12.34 4.03 -12.78
CA HIS A 136 -11.42 3.04 -12.24
C HIS A 136 -11.59 2.88 -10.74
N HIS A 137 -12.03 1.70 -10.32
CA HIS A 137 -12.02 1.32 -8.92
C HIS A 137 -10.94 0.27 -8.69
N GLN A 138 -10.30 0.35 -7.53
CA GLN A 138 -9.35 -0.68 -7.14
C GLN A 138 -10.01 -2.06 -7.05
N ALA A 139 -9.30 -3.08 -7.54
CA ALA A 139 -9.74 -4.48 -7.47
C ALA A 139 -9.76 -4.99 -6.03
N GLY A 140 -10.56 -6.04 -5.78
CA GLY A 140 -10.64 -6.76 -4.51
C GLY A 140 -9.32 -7.45 -4.12
N TRP A 141 -9.09 -7.59 -2.82
CA TRP A 141 -7.81 -8.02 -2.26
C TRP A 141 -7.87 -9.50 -1.91
N HIS A 142 -7.46 -10.33 -2.86
CA HIS A 142 -7.29 -11.78 -2.79
C HIS A 142 -6.22 -12.27 -1.79
N LEU A 143 -6.50 -12.59 -0.52
CA LEU A 143 -5.48 -13.15 0.38
C LEU A 143 -5.74 -14.65 0.65
N LYS A 144 -4.76 -15.49 0.32
CA LYS A 144 -4.85 -16.95 0.54
C LYS A 144 -4.25 -17.34 1.89
N ARG A 145 -4.75 -18.45 2.45
CA ARG A 145 -4.20 -19.10 3.64
C ARG A 145 -2.74 -19.51 3.40
N ASN A 146 -1.92 -19.37 4.42
CA ASN A 146 -0.55 -19.90 4.45
C ASN A 146 -0.48 -20.98 5.55
N GLU A 147 0.29 -22.04 5.33
CA GLU A 147 0.49 -23.11 6.32
C GLU A 147 1.27 -22.61 7.54
N THR A 148 2.26 -21.75 7.31
CA THR A 148 3.01 -21.10 8.38
C THR A 148 2.10 -20.10 9.07
N LYS A 149 1.73 -20.39 10.31
CA LYS A 149 0.82 -19.56 11.13
C LYS A 149 1.19 -18.08 11.11
N ASN A 150 2.46 -17.75 11.32
CA ASN A 150 2.92 -16.35 11.35
C ASN A 150 2.78 -15.63 10.01
N LEU A 151 2.68 -16.35 8.90
CA LEU A 151 2.43 -15.80 7.55
C LEU A 151 0.96 -15.96 7.12
N ASN A 152 0.12 -16.57 7.95
CA ASN A 152 -1.26 -16.89 7.61
C ASN A 152 -2.18 -15.69 7.80
N ALA A 153 -2.39 -14.92 6.73
CA ALA A 153 -3.27 -13.75 6.75
C ALA A 153 -4.71 -14.08 7.17
N VAL A 154 -5.24 -15.26 6.79
CA VAL A 154 -6.60 -15.68 7.18
C VAL A 154 -6.70 -15.84 8.69
N PHE A 155 -5.74 -16.55 9.30
CA PHE A 155 -5.67 -16.73 10.75
C PHE A 155 -5.60 -15.38 11.47
N TRP A 156 -4.68 -14.50 11.05
CA TRP A 156 -4.47 -13.21 11.72
C TRP A 156 -5.59 -12.21 11.53
N VAL A 157 -6.34 -12.28 10.41
CA VAL A 157 -7.57 -11.49 10.26
C VAL A 157 -8.67 -12.02 11.19
N LYS A 158 -8.89 -13.34 11.27
CA LYS A 158 -9.85 -13.92 12.24
C LYS A 158 -9.48 -13.51 13.68
N LYS A 159 -8.21 -13.65 14.04
CA LYS A 159 -7.71 -13.28 15.37
C LYS A 159 -7.84 -11.79 15.65
N LEU A 160 -7.64 -10.92 14.66
CA LEU A 160 -7.89 -9.48 14.80
C LEU A 160 -9.36 -9.19 15.10
N LEU A 161 -10.29 -9.82 14.37
CA LEU A 161 -11.72 -9.61 14.61
C LEU A 161 -12.12 -10.08 16.02
N GLU A 162 -11.67 -11.27 16.42
CA GLU A 162 -11.89 -11.84 17.76
C GLU A 162 -11.37 -10.89 18.86
N THR A 163 -10.09 -10.53 18.81
CA THR A 163 -9.41 -9.75 19.85
C THR A 163 -9.85 -8.28 19.91
N SER A 164 -10.42 -7.75 18.82
CA SER A 164 -10.95 -6.39 18.78
C SER A 164 -12.43 -6.29 19.15
N GLN A 165 -13.13 -7.41 19.33
CA GLN A 165 -14.59 -7.45 19.48
C GLN A 165 -15.09 -6.57 20.64
N SER A 166 -14.55 -6.76 21.85
CA SER A 166 -14.96 -5.99 23.04
C SER A 166 -14.76 -4.48 22.85
N ARG A 167 -13.70 -4.09 22.15
CA ARG A 167 -13.39 -2.69 21.87
C ARG A 167 -14.32 -2.11 20.81
N ARG A 168 -14.71 -2.90 19.80
CA ARG A 168 -15.69 -2.49 18.77
C ARG A 168 -17.07 -2.25 19.37
N SER A 169 -17.48 -3.05 20.36
CA SER A 169 -18.79 -2.90 21.03
C SER A 169 -19.01 -1.51 21.65
N ALA A 170 -17.97 -0.72 21.88
CA ALA A 170 -18.10 0.67 22.31
C ALA A 170 -18.71 1.61 21.25
N ARG A 171 -18.78 1.19 19.97
CA ARG A 171 -19.37 1.95 18.86
C ARG A 171 -20.04 1.04 17.83
N GLN A 172 -21.35 1.19 17.66
CA GLN A 172 -22.15 0.35 16.75
C GLN A 172 -21.83 0.54 15.26
N ASP A 173 -21.36 1.72 14.86
CA ASP A 173 -21.09 2.08 13.46
C ASP A 173 -19.63 1.79 13.01
N LEU A 174 -18.85 1.13 13.86
CA LEU A 174 -17.41 0.91 13.64
C LEU A 174 -17.13 -0.29 12.74
N VAL A 175 -17.25 -0.07 11.42
CA VAL A 175 -17.08 -1.10 10.39
C VAL A 175 -15.68 -1.17 9.77
N SER A 176 -14.72 -0.35 10.21
CA SER A 176 -13.34 -0.41 9.68
C SER A 176 -12.59 -1.63 10.19
N LEU A 177 -11.83 -2.31 9.33
CA LEU A 177 -10.98 -3.44 9.73
C LEU A 177 -9.97 -3.03 10.80
N PHE A 178 -9.28 -1.91 10.59
CA PHE A 178 -8.31 -1.38 11.54
C PHE A 178 -8.91 -0.27 12.39
N ILE A 179 -8.86 -0.46 13.71
CA ILE A 179 -9.30 0.51 14.70
C ILE A 179 -8.13 0.88 15.61
N THR A 180 -8.20 2.03 16.25
CA THR A 180 -7.27 2.39 17.34
C THR A 180 -7.15 1.26 18.35
N THR A 181 -5.95 0.94 18.82
CA THR A 181 -5.72 -0.14 19.80
C THR A 181 -5.72 0.37 21.25
N ARG A 182 -5.63 1.69 21.44
CA ARG A 182 -5.60 2.38 22.74
C ARG A 182 -6.34 3.72 22.62
N GLY A 183 -6.74 4.29 23.76
CA GLY A 183 -7.44 5.59 23.82
C GLY A 183 -8.88 5.52 23.30
N ILE A 184 -9.36 6.61 22.68
CA ILE A 184 -10.72 6.71 22.12
C ILE A 184 -10.90 5.72 20.97
N VAL A 185 -11.99 4.95 21.01
CA VAL A 185 -12.34 3.98 19.97
C VAL A 185 -12.80 4.72 18.70
N ARG A 186 -12.02 4.55 17.63
CA ARG A 186 -12.27 5.06 16.28
C ARG A 186 -11.46 4.29 15.25
N ASP A 187 -11.76 4.54 13.98
CA ASP A 187 -10.98 4.11 12.83
C ASP A 187 -9.49 4.44 13.00
N ALA A 188 -8.61 3.50 12.64
CA ALA A 188 -7.18 3.76 12.62
C ALA A 188 -6.83 4.67 11.44
N SER A 189 -6.23 5.82 11.74
CA SER A 189 -5.76 6.73 10.70
C SER A 189 -4.53 6.16 9.98
N ARG A 190 -4.25 6.67 8.78
CA ARG A 190 -3.02 6.36 8.02
C ARG A 190 -1.76 6.54 8.88
N ALA A 191 -1.71 7.57 9.73
CA ALA A 191 -0.57 7.84 10.59
C ALA A 191 -0.39 6.77 11.69
N ILE A 192 -1.49 6.30 12.27
CA ILE A 192 -1.49 5.22 13.26
C ILE A 192 -0.97 3.93 12.63
N ILE A 193 -1.52 3.55 11.46
CA ILE A 193 -1.09 2.34 10.74
C ILE A 193 0.40 2.46 10.35
N ALA A 194 0.83 3.61 9.83
CA ALA A 194 2.23 3.84 9.51
C ALA A 194 3.13 3.71 10.76
N GLY A 195 2.66 4.13 11.94
CA GLY A 195 3.34 3.93 13.21
C GLY A 195 3.52 2.46 13.57
N TRP A 196 2.49 1.63 13.36
CA TRP A 196 2.57 0.17 13.55
C TRP A 196 3.61 -0.47 12.63
N ILE A 197 3.58 -0.13 11.34
CA ILE A 197 4.55 -0.67 10.38
C ILE A 197 5.96 -0.18 10.69
N LYS A 198 6.12 1.07 11.12
CA LYS A 198 7.43 1.61 11.55
C LYS A 198 7.98 0.84 12.75
N SER A 199 7.13 0.42 13.69
CA SER A 199 7.58 -0.41 14.82
C SER A 199 8.04 -1.80 14.35
N CYS A 200 7.32 -2.46 13.44
CA CYS A 200 7.77 -3.72 12.85
C CYS A 200 9.11 -3.57 12.13
N PHE A 201 9.28 -2.51 11.34
CA PHE A 201 10.52 -2.22 10.62
C PHE A 201 11.70 -2.02 11.58
N LYS A 202 11.50 -1.26 12.66
CA LYS A 202 12.53 -1.04 13.66
C LYS A 202 12.98 -2.35 14.29
N GLU A 203 12.04 -3.22 14.65
CA GLU A 203 12.33 -4.51 15.27
C GLU A 203 12.96 -5.52 14.29
N ALA A 204 12.64 -5.42 12.99
CA ALA A 204 13.26 -6.20 11.93
C ALA A 204 14.63 -5.65 11.47
N GLY A 205 15.13 -4.56 12.06
CA GLY A 205 16.39 -3.93 11.65
C GLY A 205 16.33 -3.17 10.31
N ILE A 206 15.12 -2.82 9.83
CA ILE A 206 14.91 -2.14 8.54
C ILE A 206 14.88 -0.62 8.75
N GLY A 207 15.94 0.06 8.32
CA GLY A 207 16.09 1.52 8.37
C GLY A 207 15.32 2.31 7.30
N ALA A 208 14.21 1.78 6.77
CA ALA A 208 13.44 2.40 5.70
C ALA A 208 12.10 3.00 6.18
N SER A 209 11.45 3.81 5.34
CA SER A 209 10.10 4.29 5.65
C SER A 209 9.05 3.20 5.38
N PRO A 210 7.94 3.15 6.13
CA PRO A 210 6.87 2.16 5.92
C PRO A 210 6.35 2.07 4.47
N GLY A 211 6.31 3.20 3.75
CA GLY A 211 5.86 3.23 2.36
C GLY A 211 6.76 2.45 1.38
N SER A 212 7.98 2.09 1.79
CA SER A 212 8.91 1.31 0.98
C SER A 212 8.49 -0.16 0.79
N ILE A 213 7.58 -0.71 1.61
CA ILE A 213 7.01 -2.08 1.42
C ILE A 213 6.52 -2.28 0.00
N ARG A 214 5.80 -1.29 -0.52
CA ARG A 214 5.27 -1.35 -1.88
C ARG A 214 6.35 -1.55 -2.93
N ALA A 215 7.51 -0.91 -2.78
CA ALA A 215 8.63 -1.07 -3.69
C ALA A 215 9.34 -2.41 -3.49
N ALA A 216 9.52 -2.85 -2.23
CA ALA A 216 10.14 -4.14 -1.91
C ALA A 216 9.33 -5.31 -2.50
N VAL A 217 8.01 -5.33 -2.26
CA VAL A 217 7.10 -6.35 -2.81
C VAL A 217 7.07 -6.34 -4.34
N ALA A 218 7.07 -5.15 -4.96
CA ALA A 218 7.11 -5.04 -6.43
C ALA A 218 8.40 -5.65 -7.00
N THR A 219 9.53 -5.26 -6.41
CA THR A 219 10.86 -5.69 -6.86
C THR A 219 11.01 -7.20 -6.69
N ASP A 220 10.61 -7.75 -5.55
CA ASP A 220 10.63 -9.18 -5.30
C ASP A 220 9.77 -9.96 -6.31
N GLN A 221 8.51 -9.58 -6.48
CA GLN A 221 7.59 -10.28 -7.40
C GLN A 221 8.06 -10.25 -8.86
N PHE A 222 8.64 -9.13 -9.30
CA PHE A 222 9.09 -8.98 -10.67
C PHE A 222 10.48 -9.59 -10.89
N SER A 223 11.48 -9.11 -10.14
CA SER A 223 12.89 -9.40 -10.38
C SER A 223 13.35 -10.74 -9.81
N ILE A 224 12.70 -11.24 -8.75
CA ILE A 224 13.10 -12.50 -8.10
C ILE A 224 12.14 -13.62 -8.49
N GLN A 225 10.82 -13.39 -8.38
CA GLN A 225 9.83 -14.42 -8.69
C GLN A 225 9.46 -14.52 -10.17
N GLY A 226 9.88 -13.56 -11.01
CA GLY A 226 9.59 -13.56 -12.45
C GLY A 226 8.10 -13.48 -12.80
N ARG A 227 7.27 -12.89 -11.92
CA ARG A 227 5.82 -12.78 -12.17
C ARG A 227 5.52 -11.84 -13.32
N ASP A 228 4.39 -12.09 -13.97
CA ASP A 228 3.89 -11.22 -15.02
C ASP A 228 3.64 -9.79 -14.50
N LEU A 229 4.03 -8.81 -15.31
CA LEU A 229 3.97 -7.42 -14.91
C LEU A 229 2.54 -6.92 -14.74
N ASP A 230 1.59 -7.39 -15.54
CA ASP A 230 0.20 -6.94 -15.46
C ASP A 230 -0.48 -7.46 -14.20
N GLU A 231 -0.15 -8.69 -13.79
CA GLU A 231 -0.56 -9.21 -12.48
C GLU A 231 -0.03 -8.33 -11.33
N ILE A 232 1.26 -7.94 -11.37
CA ILE A 232 1.87 -7.06 -10.37
C ILE A 232 1.15 -5.70 -10.36
N LEU A 233 0.89 -5.12 -11.55
CA LEU A 233 0.19 -3.86 -11.71
C LEU A 233 -1.21 -3.90 -11.10
N GLN A 234 -2.00 -4.91 -11.45
CA GLN A 234 -3.36 -5.10 -10.95
C GLN A 234 -3.36 -5.32 -9.44
N LYS A 235 -2.52 -6.24 -8.96
CA LYS A 235 -2.41 -6.59 -7.55
C LYS A 235 -1.99 -5.39 -6.70
N GLY A 236 -1.04 -4.58 -7.18
CA GLY A 236 -0.60 -3.37 -6.51
C GLY A 236 -1.51 -2.16 -6.72
N ASN A 237 -2.50 -2.16 -7.61
CA ASN A 237 -3.24 -0.95 -8.01
C ASN A 237 -2.34 0.15 -8.61
N TRP A 238 -1.48 -0.24 -9.54
CA TRP A 238 -0.73 0.70 -10.38
C TRP A 238 -1.44 0.88 -11.72
N ARG A 239 -1.48 2.13 -12.21
CA ARG A 239 -2.14 2.49 -13.49
C ARG A 239 -1.22 2.40 -14.70
N SER A 240 0.09 2.29 -14.48
CA SER A 240 1.08 2.45 -15.53
C SER A 240 2.36 1.67 -15.22
N ARG A 241 2.82 0.89 -16.20
CA ARG A 241 4.14 0.22 -16.18
C ARG A 241 5.26 1.22 -15.93
N GLN A 242 5.22 2.36 -16.63
CA GLN A 242 6.22 3.44 -16.49
C GLN A 242 6.35 3.94 -15.06
N THR A 243 5.23 4.08 -14.35
CA THR A 243 5.23 4.51 -12.93
C THR A 243 5.94 3.48 -12.05
N VAL A 244 5.74 2.18 -12.30
CA VAL A 244 6.37 1.10 -11.55
C VAL A 244 7.87 1.05 -11.80
N PHE A 245 8.29 1.01 -13.06
CA PHE A 245 9.71 0.99 -13.43
C PHE A 245 10.46 2.22 -12.94
N LYS A 246 9.83 3.40 -12.95
CA LYS A 246 10.46 4.66 -12.53
C LYS A 246 10.58 4.81 -11.02
N HIS A 247 9.58 4.37 -10.25
CA HIS A 247 9.48 4.72 -8.84
C HIS A 247 9.57 3.55 -7.86
N TYR A 248 9.28 2.32 -8.31
CA TYR A 248 9.10 1.18 -7.41
C TYR A 248 10.10 0.05 -7.66
N PHE A 249 10.51 -0.19 -8.90
CA PHE A 249 11.58 -1.14 -9.19
C PHE A 249 12.95 -0.54 -8.93
N LYS A 250 13.65 -1.15 -7.98
CA LYS A 250 14.92 -0.70 -7.42
C LYS A 250 15.83 -1.91 -7.28
N GLU A 251 17.14 -1.69 -7.39
CA GLU A 251 18.10 -2.74 -7.05
C GLU A 251 17.98 -3.09 -5.56
N ILE A 252 18.05 -4.38 -5.25
CA ILE A 252 18.04 -4.86 -3.87
C ILE A 252 19.40 -4.51 -3.26
N ALA A 253 19.39 -3.89 -2.09
CA ALA A 253 20.61 -3.66 -1.34
C ALA A 253 21.19 -5.02 -0.92
N MET A 254 22.35 -5.37 -1.47
CA MET A 254 23.15 -6.47 -0.94
C MET A 254 23.52 -6.15 0.51
N PRO A 255 23.52 -7.13 1.43
CA PRO A 255 24.18 -6.96 2.73
C PRO A 255 25.60 -6.45 2.45
N LYS A 256 26.04 -5.43 3.19
CA LYS A 256 27.48 -5.12 3.19
C LYS A 256 28.16 -6.34 3.80
N GLU A 257 28.82 -7.15 2.98
CA GLU A 257 29.84 -8.04 3.48
C GLU A 257 30.79 -7.18 4.32
N ASP A 258 31.06 -7.60 5.55
CA ASP A 258 32.14 -7.01 6.31
C ASP A 258 33.40 -7.17 5.46
N ILE A 259 33.84 -6.07 4.85
CA ILE A 259 35.15 -6.02 4.22
C ILE A 259 36.11 -6.28 5.37
N GLN A 260 36.55 -7.53 5.51
CA GLN A 260 37.72 -7.87 6.29
C GLN A 260 38.82 -6.97 5.75
N ARG A 261 39.15 -5.95 6.54
CA ARG A 261 40.38 -5.19 6.32
C ARG A 261 41.47 -6.24 6.24
N PRO A 262 42.30 -6.25 5.18
CA PRO A 262 43.51 -7.05 5.20
C PRO A 262 44.22 -6.73 6.50
N SER A 263 44.42 -7.73 7.36
CA SER A 263 45.24 -7.56 8.54
C SER A 263 46.61 -7.13 8.07
N ASP A 264 47.09 -6.00 8.58
CA ASP A 264 48.47 -5.56 8.41
C ASP A 264 49.41 -6.67 8.89
N TYR A 265 49.87 -7.50 7.97
CA TYR A 265 50.96 -8.44 8.12
C TYR A 265 51.97 -8.12 7.02
N PHE A 266 52.60 -6.95 7.14
CA PHE A 266 53.97 -6.78 6.68
C PHE A 266 54.87 -7.10 7.85
N GLN A 267 55.22 -8.39 7.97
CA GLN A 267 56.38 -8.83 8.72
C GLN A 267 57.65 -8.48 7.94
N CYS A 268 58.67 -8.15 8.73
CA CYS A 268 60.01 -7.74 8.36
C CYS A 268 60.67 -8.60 7.28
N ILE A 269 61.47 -7.92 6.46
CA ILE A 269 62.82 -8.35 6.08
C ILE A 269 63.73 -7.13 6.14
#